data_AF-A0A7S2RCI9-F1
#
_entry.id   AF-A0A7S2RCI9-F1
#
_cell.length_a   1.000
_cell.length_b   1.000
_cell.length_c   1.000
_cell.angle_alpha   90.00
_cell.angle_beta   90.00
_cell.angle_gamma   90.00
#
_symmetry.space_group_name_H-M   'P 1'
#
loop_
_entity.id
_entity.type
_entity.pdbx_description
1 polymer ?
#
loop_
_entity_poly.entity_id
_entity_poly.type
_entity_poly.pdbx_seq_one_letter_code
_entity_poly.pdbx_strand_id
1 'polypeptide(L)'
;MATNGYVWRFGYGSNIGLDTLKEKKNLNPSKYFVGTIQGYQLFFMKGLDYVEPGWAAVRPTSDPHMELHGSAFLIPEDEAQGLDQQEAGYTVTPCRFTSYDGEVTENVGVYVPKNVDKKEEGTPSLRYLGLLRNGARQGGLSKEWIHQLDSVEHYITPSDVRAQTRQWITDFHNDPDRNDVLWSAETLAKHDGTNLEKYPIHSSVMEYIVKVDPDMWIFPSWKGHNITRRNLLQFNGKSIDKNDIRFNERGYRPLPKLSKCSDEEKEYLMQNMERLLHQGATIVARLEPFLDDQKGEDTV
;
A
#
# COMPACT_ATOMS: atom_id res chain seq x y z
N MET A 1 15.39 34.01 -5.22
CA MET A 1 14.49 34.68 -4.26
C MET A 1 14.37 33.74 -3.07
N ALA A 2 14.68 34.21 -1.86
CA ALA A 2 14.65 33.36 -0.66
C ALA A 2 13.24 32.79 -0.48
N THR A 3 13.10 31.47 -0.64
CA THR A 3 11.88 30.76 -0.26
C THR A 3 11.72 30.91 1.24
N ASN A 4 10.51 31.18 1.70
CA ASN A 4 10.19 31.48 3.09
C ASN A 4 10.33 30.24 4.01
N GLY A 5 11.19 29.28 3.67
CA GLY A 5 11.28 27.94 4.26
C GLY A 5 10.16 26.98 3.84
N TYR A 6 9.39 27.30 2.79
CA TYR A 6 8.27 26.50 2.30
C TYR A 6 8.36 26.25 0.80
N VAL A 7 7.86 25.08 0.37
CA VAL A 7 7.80 24.68 -1.03
C VAL A 7 6.44 24.08 -1.38
N TRP A 8 6.01 24.31 -2.62
CA TRP A 8 4.81 23.71 -3.17
C TRP A 8 5.09 22.32 -3.73
N ARG A 9 4.15 21.40 -3.51
CA ARG A 9 4.13 20.07 -4.10
C ARG A 9 2.76 19.77 -4.71
N PHE A 10 2.76 18.96 -5.76
CA PHE A 10 1.55 18.49 -6.43
C PHE A 10 1.28 17.02 -6.13
N GLY A 11 0.07 16.71 -5.68
CA GLY A 11 -0.42 15.37 -5.41
C GLY A 11 -1.42 14.90 -6.47
N TYR A 12 -1.10 13.81 -7.18
CA TYR A 12 -1.95 13.17 -8.19
C TYR A 12 -2.33 11.71 -7.88
N GLY A 13 -1.67 11.10 -6.88
CA GLY A 13 -1.89 9.71 -6.47
C GLY A 13 -2.48 9.63 -5.07
N SER A 14 -1.86 8.83 -4.21
CA SER A 14 -2.23 8.75 -2.78
C SER A 14 -2.12 10.09 -2.04
N ASN A 15 -1.37 11.06 -2.57
CA ASN A 15 -1.16 12.38 -1.99
C ASN A 15 -2.23 13.42 -2.36
N ILE A 16 -3.34 13.05 -3.00
CA ILE A 16 -4.42 14.01 -3.33
C ILE A 16 -5.08 14.54 -2.06
N GLY A 17 -5.53 13.66 -1.16
CA GLY A 17 -6.38 14.03 -0.02
C GLY A 17 -5.61 14.68 1.13
N LEU A 18 -6.11 15.80 1.65
CA LEU A 18 -5.52 16.54 2.78
C LEU A 18 -5.36 15.67 4.03
N ASP A 19 -6.34 14.83 4.35
CA ASP A 19 -6.28 13.93 5.51
C ASP A 19 -5.15 12.91 5.35
N THR A 20 -4.92 12.40 4.13
CA THR A 20 -3.78 11.51 3.88
C THR A 20 -2.44 12.23 4.07
N LEU A 21 -2.32 13.50 3.65
CA LEU A 21 -1.11 14.28 3.87
C LEU A 21 -0.83 14.48 5.38
N LYS A 22 -1.86 14.83 6.16
CA LYS A 22 -1.71 15.07 7.61
C LYS A 22 -1.53 13.79 8.42
N GLU A 23 -2.40 12.80 8.22
CA GLU A 23 -2.49 11.65 9.12
C GLU A 23 -1.51 10.53 8.76
N LYS A 24 -1.28 10.29 7.46
CA LYS A 24 -0.40 9.21 6.99
C LYS A 24 1.01 9.69 6.71
N LYS A 25 1.14 10.83 6.02
CA LYS A 25 2.46 11.38 5.63
C LYS A 25 3.04 12.30 6.71
N ASN A 26 2.26 12.62 7.75
CA ASN A 26 2.69 13.49 8.85
C ASN A 26 3.23 14.84 8.35
N LEU A 27 2.58 15.37 7.32
CA LEU A 27 2.89 16.67 6.75
C LEU A 27 1.98 17.73 7.35
N ASN A 28 2.46 18.97 7.41
CA ASN A 28 1.73 20.13 7.89
C ASN A 28 1.52 21.16 6.76
N PRO A 29 0.60 20.90 5.79
CA PRO A 29 0.29 21.87 4.76
C PRO A 29 -0.23 23.20 5.34
N SER A 30 0.47 24.29 5.05
CA SER A 30 0.04 25.65 5.42
C SER A 30 -0.99 26.22 4.43
N LYS A 31 -0.97 25.72 3.19
CA LYS A 31 -1.99 25.96 2.16
C LYS A 31 -2.28 24.67 1.42
N TYR A 32 -3.51 24.55 0.91
CA TYR A 32 -3.98 23.41 0.14
C TYR A 32 -5.04 23.88 -0.86
N PHE A 33 -4.86 23.53 -2.13
CA PHE A 33 -5.78 23.82 -3.22
C PHE A 33 -6.01 22.58 -4.08
N VAL A 34 -7.14 22.53 -4.77
CA VAL A 34 -7.42 21.51 -5.79
C VAL A 34 -7.58 22.18 -7.15
N GLY A 35 -7.15 21.49 -8.19
CA GLY A 35 -7.00 22.08 -9.51
C GLY A 35 -6.28 21.17 -10.49
N THR A 36 -5.64 21.79 -11.48
CA THR A 36 -5.00 21.09 -12.59
C THR A 36 -3.58 21.54 -12.83
N ILE A 37 -2.80 20.63 -13.42
CA ILE A 37 -1.56 20.92 -14.14
C ILE A 37 -1.68 20.40 -15.57
N GLN A 38 -0.91 20.97 -16.49
CA GLN A 38 -0.88 20.56 -17.90
C GLN A 38 0.45 19.87 -18.26
N GLY A 39 0.46 19.15 -19.39
CA GLY A 39 1.66 18.50 -19.93
C GLY A 39 2.00 17.15 -19.28
N TYR A 40 1.13 16.64 -18.41
CA TYR A 40 1.27 15.34 -17.78
C TYR A 40 -0.02 14.54 -17.89
N GLN A 41 0.10 13.21 -17.97
CA GLN A 41 -1.02 12.28 -17.87
C GLN A 41 -0.75 11.25 -16.77
N LEU A 42 -1.81 10.87 -16.07
CA LEU A 42 -1.80 9.78 -15.10
C LEU A 42 -1.65 8.43 -15.82
N PHE A 43 -0.79 7.57 -15.30
CA PHE A 43 -0.76 6.15 -15.63
C PHE A 43 -0.45 5.34 -14.38
N PHE A 44 -0.58 4.02 -14.46
CA PHE A 44 -0.24 3.14 -13.35
C PHE A 44 1.04 2.38 -13.69
N MET A 45 2.12 2.69 -12.99
CA MET A 45 3.39 1.97 -13.14
C MET A 45 3.34 0.63 -12.41
N LYS A 46 3.99 -0.39 -12.98
CA LYS A 46 4.08 -1.72 -12.37
C LYS A 46 4.66 -1.64 -10.96
N GLY A 47 3.93 -2.27 -10.04
CA GLY A 47 4.26 -2.35 -8.63
C GLY A 47 4.58 -3.77 -8.18
N LEU A 48 4.01 -4.16 -7.05
CA LEU A 48 4.20 -5.46 -6.43
C LEU A 48 3.14 -6.43 -6.94
N ASP A 49 3.57 -7.44 -7.68
CA ASP A 49 2.70 -8.50 -8.18
C ASP A 49 1.71 -9.01 -7.11
N TYR A 50 0.49 -9.28 -7.56
CA TYR A 50 -0.66 -9.82 -6.83
C TYR A 50 -1.31 -8.89 -5.81
N VAL A 51 -0.55 -8.07 -5.07
CA VAL A 51 -1.11 -7.26 -3.96
C VAL A 51 -1.25 -5.77 -4.30
N GLU A 52 -0.25 -5.20 -4.94
CA GLU A 52 -0.18 -3.77 -5.27
C GLU A 52 0.44 -3.61 -6.67
N PRO A 53 -0.16 -4.22 -7.72
CA PRO A 53 0.52 -4.42 -8.99
C PRO A 53 0.63 -3.15 -9.84
N GLY A 54 -0.04 -2.07 -9.45
CA GLY A 54 0.01 -0.77 -10.11
C GLY A 54 -0.04 0.38 -9.12
N TRP A 55 0.85 1.35 -9.27
CA TRP A 55 0.83 2.62 -8.51
C TRP A 55 0.72 3.80 -9.45
N ALA A 56 0.04 4.85 -8.99
CA ALA A 56 -0.10 6.08 -9.77
C ALA A 56 1.27 6.69 -10.02
N ALA A 57 1.49 7.03 -11.27
CA ALA A 57 2.64 7.75 -11.77
C ALA A 57 2.18 8.74 -12.84
N VAL A 58 3.05 9.66 -13.21
CA VAL A 58 2.79 10.61 -14.30
C VAL A 58 3.83 10.49 -15.38
N ARG A 59 3.42 10.66 -16.63
CA ARG A 59 4.33 10.78 -17.76
C ARG A 59 4.05 12.06 -18.53
N PRO A 60 5.07 12.68 -19.16
CA PRO A 60 4.84 13.78 -20.07
C PRO A 60 3.85 13.39 -21.16
N THR A 61 3.04 14.34 -21.59
CA THR A 61 2.13 14.17 -22.74
C THR A 61 2.23 15.38 -23.65
N SER A 62 2.11 15.13 -24.96
CA SER A 62 2.01 16.18 -25.97
C SER A 62 0.58 16.65 -26.22
N ASP A 63 -0.42 16.04 -25.58
CA ASP A 63 -1.81 16.43 -25.71
C ASP A 63 -2.05 17.76 -24.96
N PRO A 64 -2.33 18.87 -25.67
CA PRO A 64 -2.53 20.18 -25.04
C PRO A 64 -3.86 20.28 -24.28
N HIS A 65 -4.76 19.31 -24.46
CA HIS A 65 -6.05 19.24 -23.77
C HIS A 65 -6.02 18.34 -22.54
N MET A 66 -4.92 17.62 -22.31
CA MET A 66 -4.79 16.77 -21.14
C MET A 66 -4.49 17.62 -19.91
N GLU A 67 -5.43 17.63 -18.97
CA GLU A 67 -5.29 18.23 -17.67
C GLU A 67 -5.19 17.13 -16.62
N LEU A 68 -4.09 17.12 -15.87
CA LEU A 68 -3.95 16.23 -14.72
C LEU A 68 -4.54 16.93 -13.49
N HIS A 69 -5.63 16.37 -12.97
CA HIS A 69 -6.27 16.89 -11.77
C HIS A 69 -5.61 16.33 -10.50
N GLY A 70 -5.51 17.18 -9.49
CA GLY A 70 -4.88 16.83 -8.23
C GLY A 70 -5.01 17.94 -7.19
N SER A 71 -4.09 17.95 -6.24
CA SER A 71 -3.98 18.99 -5.22
C SER A 71 -2.59 19.63 -5.23
N ALA A 72 -2.54 20.93 -4.97
CA ALA A 72 -1.30 21.64 -4.65
C ALA A 72 -1.30 21.92 -3.15
N PHE A 73 -0.17 21.65 -2.48
CA PHE A 73 -0.02 21.91 -1.06
C PHE A 73 1.33 22.53 -0.74
N LEU A 74 1.33 23.50 0.18
CA LEU A 74 2.51 24.25 0.62
C LEU A 74 2.98 23.67 1.94
N ILE A 75 4.20 23.13 1.98
CA ILE A 75 4.78 22.48 3.16
C ILE A 75 6.16 23.06 3.50
N PRO A 76 6.60 22.95 4.76
CA PRO A 76 7.98 23.27 5.15
C PRO A 76 9.03 22.53 4.31
N GLU A 77 10.18 23.15 4.09
CA GLU A 77 11.27 22.57 3.30
C GLU A 77 11.86 21.29 3.89
N ASP A 78 11.94 21.17 5.21
CA ASP A 78 12.40 19.98 5.92
C ASP A 78 11.44 18.80 5.75
N GLU A 79 10.13 19.05 5.83
CA GLU A 79 9.10 18.06 5.51
C GLU A 79 9.16 17.64 4.03
N ALA A 80 9.38 18.60 3.12
CA ALA A 80 9.54 18.31 1.71
C ALA A 80 10.79 17.47 1.41
N GLN A 81 11.90 17.70 2.13
CA GLN A 81 13.10 16.84 2.03
C GLN A 81 12.80 15.40 2.48
N GLY A 82 12.01 15.22 3.54
CA GLY A 82 11.54 13.90 3.96
C GLY A 82 10.68 13.21 2.89
N LEU A 83 9.81 13.97 2.21
CA LEU A 83 9.01 13.46 1.10
C LEU A 83 9.89 13.12 -0.12
N ASP A 84 10.85 13.97 -0.48
CA ASP A 84 11.78 13.75 -1.59
C ASP A 84 12.63 12.49 -1.38
N GLN A 85 13.01 12.18 -0.12
CA GLN A 85 13.70 10.93 0.22
C GLN A 85 12.82 9.70 0.04
N GLN A 86 11.53 9.77 0.41
CA GLN A 86 10.57 8.69 0.16
C GLN A 86 10.34 8.45 -1.34
N GLU A 87 10.39 9.53 -2.13
CA GLU A 87 10.17 9.52 -3.58
C GLU A 87 11.49 9.43 -4.38
N ALA A 88 12.54 8.79 -3.84
CA ALA A 88 13.88 8.75 -4.48
C ALA A 88 13.89 8.20 -5.94
N GLY A 89 12.86 7.43 -6.32
CA GLY A 89 12.62 6.94 -7.67
C GLY A 89 12.09 8.00 -8.66
N TYR A 90 11.80 9.20 -8.19
CA TYR A 90 11.21 10.30 -8.95
C TYR A 90 12.16 11.49 -9.06
N THR A 91 11.88 12.36 -10.02
CA THR A 91 12.47 13.68 -10.17
C THR A 91 11.37 14.70 -9.89
N VAL A 92 11.66 15.68 -9.03
CA VAL A 92 10.76 16.81 -8.82
C VAL A 92 10.90 17.77 -10.00
N THR A 93 9.83 17.97 -10.75
CA THR A 93 9.80 18.89 -11.89
C THR A 93 8.87 20.07 -11.56
N PRO A 94 9.31 21.33 -11.75
CA PRO A 94 8.42 22.47 -11.55
C PRO A 94 7.34 22.50 -12.62
N CYS A 95 6.11 22.77 -12.22
CA CYS A 95 4.98 22.98 -13.11
C CYS A 95 4.15 24.18 -12.64
N ARG A 96 3.32 24.67 -13.56
CA ARG A 96 2.28 25.67 -13.26
C ARG A 96 1.00 24.95 -12.87
N PHE A 97 0.48 25.30 -11.70
CA PHE A 97 -0.79 24.80 -11.19
C PHE A 97 -1.85 25.89 -11.29
N THR A 98 -3.07 25.50 -11.66
CA THR A 98 -4.24 26.38 -11.65
C THR A 98 -5.32 25.71 -10.80
N SER A 99 -5.70 26.34 -9.69
CA SER A 99 -6.81 25.86 -8.86
C SER A 99 -8.15 26.05 -9.58
N TYR A 100 -9.18 25.32 -9.16
CA TYR A 100 -10.53 25.47 -9.75
C TYR A 100 -11.17 26.84 -9.48
N ASP A 101 -10.72 27.58 -8.47
CA ASP A 101 -11.16 28.97 -8.21
C ASP A 101 -10.30 30.01 -8.96
N GLY A 102 -9.30 29.58 -9.74
CA GLY A 102 -8.52 30.42 -10.63
C GLY A 102 -7.21 30.96 -10.05
N GLU A 103 -6.83 30.61 -8.82
CA GLU A 103 -5.50 30.88 -8.27
C GLU A 103 -4.43 30.12 -9.06
N VAL A 104 -3.42 30.86 -9.53
CA VAL A 104 -2.29 30.30 -10.28
C VAL A 104 -1.07 30.27 -9.37
N THR A 105 -0.47 29.09 -9.25
CA THR A 105 0.78 28.90 -8.50
C THR A 105 1.87 28.39 -9.44
N GLU A 106 2.98 29.13 -9.50
CA GLU A 106 4.17 28.74 -10.26
C GLU A 106 5.13 27.90 -9.42
N ASN A 107 5.98 27.13 -10.10
CA ASN A 107 7.02 26.28 -9.49
C ASN A 107 6.47 25.25 -8.48
N VAL A 108 5.28 24.71 -8.72
CA VAL A 108 4.76 23.57 -7.95
C VAL A 108 5.52 22.32 -8.35
N GLY A 109 6.16 21.65 -7.39
CA GLY A 109 6.92 20.44 -7.67
C GLY A 109 6.02 19.22 -7.88
N VAL A 110 6.04 18.64 -9.08
CA VAL A 110 5.42 17.33 -9.38
C VAL A 110 6.48 16.23 -9.38
N TYR A 111 6.19 15.10 -8.73
CA TYR A 111 7.06 13.92 -8.75
C TYR A 111 6.85 13.13 -10.04
N VAL A 112 7.84 13.10 -10.92
CA VAL A 112 7.81 12.36 -12.19
C VAL A 112 8.78 11.16 -12.11
N PRO A 113 8.38 9.91 -12.39
CA PRO A 113 9.27 8.77 -12.30
C PRO A 113 10.50 8.93 -13.19
N LYS A 114 11.67 8.54 -12.66
CA LYS A 114 12.89 8.43 -13.47
C LYS A 114 12.74 7.30 -14.50
N ASN A 115 13.25 7.52 -15.71
CA ASN A 115 13.20 6.58 -16.83
C ASN A 115 11.76 6.13 -17.18
N VAL A 116 10.83 7.08 -17.27
CA VAL A 116 9.40 6.81 -17.48
C VAL A 116 9.11 5.89 -18.68
N ASP A 117 9.86 6.04 -19.78
CA ASP A 117 9.70 5.22 -21.00
C ASP A 117 10.08 3.74 -20.81
N LYS A 118 10.78 3.41 -19.72
CA LYS A 118 11.18 2.05 -19.38
C LYS A 118 10.28 1.41 -18.32
N LYS A 119 9.23 2.10 -17.88
CA LYS A 119 8.31 1.58 -16.86
C LYS A 119 7.20 0.80 -17.54
N GLU A 120 7.05 -0.45 -17.13
CA GLU A 120 5.89 -1.27 -17.47
C GLU A 120 4.63 -0.68 -16.82
N GLU A 121 3.50 -0.77 -17.52
CA GLU A 121 2.20 -0.43 -16.94
C GLU A 121 1.70 -1.58 -16.05
N GLY A 122 0.98 -1.25 -15.00
CA GLY A 122 0.36 -2.21 -14.08
C GLY A 122 -1.06 -1.81 -13.76
N THR A 123 -1.88 -2.78 -13.34
CA THR A 123 -3.27 -2.50 -12.91
C THR A 123 -3.27 -2.16 -11.41
N PRO A 124 -3.89 -1.06 -10.97
CA PRO A 124 -3.90 -0.71 -9.55
C PRO A 124 -4.69 -1.71 -8.72
N SER A 125 -4.31 -1.90 -7.44
CA SER A 125 -5.14 -2.66 -6.50
C SER A 125 -6.43 -1.89 -6.18
N LEU A 126 -7.50 -2.60 -5.80
CA LEU A 126 -8.75 -1.97 -5.37
C LEU A 126 -8.52 -0.99 -4.21
N ARG A 127 -7.68 -1.40 -3.25
CA ARG A 127 -7.27 -0.58 -2.13
C ARG A 127 -6.62 0.73 -2.59
N TYR A 128 -5.60 0.64 -3.45
CA TYR A 128 -4.87 1.81 -3.92
C TYR A 128 -5.78 2.75 -4.70
N LEU A 129 -6.62 2.20 -5.58
CA LEU A 129 -7.59 2.98 -6.34
C LEU A 129 -8.64 3.64 -5.43
N GLY A 130 -9.04 2.96 -4.35
CA GLY A 130 -9.86 3.54 -3.28
C GLY A 130 -9.23 4.78 -2.65
N LEU A 131 -7.92 4.81 -2.42
CA LEU A 131 -7.22 6.00 -1.92
C LEU A 131 -7.33 7.18 -2.89
N LEU A 132 -7.11 6.95 -4.17
CA LEU A 132 -7.20 7.99 -5.21
C LEU A 132 -8.62 8.52 -5.31
N ARG A 133 -9.60 7.62 -5.42
CA ARG A 133 -11.02 7.90 -5.52
C ARG A 133 -11.55 8.67 -4.32
N ASN A 134 -11.18 8.25 -3.10
CA ASN A 134 -11.60 8.92 -1.87
C ASN A 134 -10.93 10.28 -1.71
N GLY A 135 -9.62 10.37 -1.97
CA GLY A 135 -8.89 11.64 -1.95
C GLY A 135 -9.45 12.65 -2.96
N ALA A 136 -9.77 12.19 -4.18
CA ALA A 136 -10.38 13.03 -5.22
C ALA A 136 -11.75 13.58 -4.78
N ARG A 137 -12.62 12.74 -4.20
CA ARG A 137 -13.93 13.17 -3.71
C ARG A 137 -13.83 14.10 -2.51
N GLN A 138 -12.99 13.78 -1.52
CA GLN A 138 -12.77 14.61 -0.33
C GLN A 138 -12.21 15.98 -0.70
N GLY A 139 -11.28 16.02 -1.66
CA GLY A 139 -10.71 17.26 -2.17
C GLY A 139 -11.67 18.08 -3.04
N GLY A 140 -12.79 17.51 -3.50
CA GLY A 140 -13.70 18.17 -4.43
C GLY A 140 -13.10 18.33 -5.83
N LEU A 141 -12.39 17.31 -6.33
CA LEU A 141 -11.94 17.27 -7.73
C LEU A 141 -13.13 17.31 -8.70
N SER A 142 -12.87 17.69 -9.96
CA SER A 142 -13.93 17.78 -10.97
C SER A 142 -14.70 16.47 -11.09
N LYS A 143 -16.00 16.58 -11.40
CA LYS A 143 -16.87 15.41 -11.52
C LYS A 143 -16.42 14.51 -12.67
N GLU A 144 -15.93 15.11 -13.73
CA GLU A 144 -15.39 14.46 -14.91
C GLU A 144 -14.14 13.64 -14.56
N TRP A 145 -13.22 14.20 -13.76
CA TRP A 145 -12.04 13.46 -13.30
C TRP A 145 -12.40 12.32 -12.35
N ILE A 146 -13.34 12.55 -11.42
CA ILE A 146 -13.83 11.49 -10.53
C ILE A 146 -14.45 10.35 -11.35
N HIS A 147 -15.22 10.67 -12.39
CA HIS A 147 -15.76 9.66 -13.32
C HIS A 147 -14.64 8.87 -14.01
N GLN A 148 -13.61 9.56 -14.51
CA GLN A 148 -12.45 8.89 -15.10
C GLN A 148 -11.80 7.92 -14.11
N LEU A 149 -11.54 8.35 -12.86
CA LEU A 149 -11.00 7.47 -11.82
C LEU A 149 -11.93 6.30 -11.47
N ASP A 150 -13.24 6.51 -11.49
CA ASP A 150 -14.26 5.46 -11.26
C ASP A 150 -14.31 4.43 -12.39
N SER A 151 -13.96 4.83 -13.61
CA SER A 151 -13.88 3.94 -14.78
C SER A 151 -12.62 3.07 -14.81
N VAL A 152 -11.59 3.40 -14.03
CA VAL A 152 -10.36 2.61 -13.95
C VAL A 152 -10.67 1.24 -13.34
N GLU A 153 -10.34 0.18 -14.07
CA GLU A 153 -10.41 -1.18 -13.56
C GLU A 153 -9.31 -1.43 -12.52
N HIS A 154 -9.63 -2.25 -11.53
CA HIS A 154 -8.66 -2.68 -10.52
C HIS A 154 -8.22 -4.10 -10.78
N TYR A 155 -7.08 -4.46 -10.21
CA TYR A 155 -6.53 -5.79 -10.30
C TYR A 155 -7.44 -6.82 -9.65
N ILE A 156 -7.74 -7.87 -10.42
CA ILE A 156 -8.41 -9.07 -9.95
C ILE A 156 -7.41 -10.21 -10.11
N THR A 157 -7.22 -11.00 -9.07
CA THR A 157 -6.33 -12.16 -9.15
C THR A 157 -6.80 -13.10 -10.27
N PRO A 158 -5.93 -13.45 -11.24
CA PRO A 158 -6.23 -14.44 -12.26
C PRO A 158 -6.71 -15.77 -11.66
N SER A 159 -7.68 -16.42 -12.31
CA SER A 159 -8.33 -17.62 -11.77
C SER A 159 -7.36 -18.78 -11.54
N ASP A 160 -6.35 -18.93 -12.39
CA ASP A 160 -5.28 -19.92 -12.29
C ASP A 160 -4.35 -19.65 -11.10
N VAL A 161 -3.95 -18.38 -10.90
CA VAL A 161 -3.17 -17.94 -9.72
C VAL A 161 -3.93 -18.27 -8.43
N ARG A 162 -5.22 -17.91 -8.37
CA ARG A 162 -6.11 -18.20 -7.23
C ARG A 162 -6.27 -19.71 -7.02
N ALA A 163 -6.46 -20.48 -8.09
CA ALA A 163 -6.59 -21.93 -8.00
C ALA A 163 -5.33 -22.58 -7.46
N GLN A 164 -4.15 -22.17 -7.94
CA GLN A 164 -2.87 -22.68 -7.47
C GLN A 164 -2.63 -22.35 -5.99
N THR A 165 -2.96 -21.14 -5.55
CA THR A 165 -2.88 -20.76 -4.13
C THR A 165 -3.77 -21.62 -3.25
N ARG A 166 -5.01 -21.88 -3.67
CA ARG A 166 -5.92 -22.78 -2.96
C ARG A 166 -5.43 -24.23 -2.94
N GLN A 167 -4.79 -24.67 -4.03
CA GLN A 167 -4.17 -25.99 -4.08
C GLN A 167 -3.05 -26.11 -3.05
N TRP A 168 -2.13 -25.14 -2.96
CA TRP A 168 -1.06 -25.18 -1.94
C TRP A 168 -1.58 -25.15 -0.50
N ILE A 169 -2.67 -24.42 -0.23
CA ILE A 169 -3.34 -24.45 1.07
C ILE A 169 -3.94 -25.85 1.33
N THR A 170 -4.58 -26.44 0.33
CA THR A 170 -5.15 -27.80 0.42
C THR A 170 -4.06 -28.85 0.66
N ASP A 171 -2.95 -28.76 -0.07
CA ASP A 171 -1.79 -29.64 0.07
C ASP A 171 -1.21 -29.54 1.48
N PHE A 172 -1.10 -28.33 2.05
CA PHE A 172 -0.69 -28.14 3.44
C PHE A 172 -1.62 -28.84 4.43
N HIS A 173 -2.94 -28.75 4.27
CA HIS A 173 -3.91 -29.42 5.16
C HIS A 173 -3.90 -30.95 5.02
N ASN A 174 -3.54 -31.45 3.85
CA ASN A 174 -3.42 -32.89 3.56
C ASN A 174 -2.05 -33.46 3.93
N ASP A 175 -1.07 -32.62 4.27
CA ASP A 175 0.28 -33.04 4.63
C ASP A 175 0.34 -33.48 6.10
N PRO A 176 0.55 -34.79 6.38
CA PRO A 176 0.56 -35.32 7.74
C PRO A 176 1.73 -34.82 8.59
N ASP A 177 2.79 -34.29 7.98
CA ASP A 177 3.96 -33.78 8.69
C ASP A 177 3.80 -32.32 9.10
N ARG A 178 2.86 -31.58 8.50
CA ARG A 178 2.72 -30.12 8.66
C ARG A 178 1.34 -29.64 9.09
N ASN A 179 0.26 -30.35 8.79
CA ASN A 179 -1.10 -29.86 8.99
C ASN A 179 -1.45 -29.53 10.45
N ASP A 180 -0.91 -30.29 11.39
CA ASP A 180 -1.12 -30.15 12.84
C ASP A 180 -0.01 -29.35 13.55
N VAL A 181 0.96 -28.83 12.79
CA VAL A 181 2.03 -28.00 13.37
C VAL A 181 1.49 -26.62 13.72
N LEU A 182 1.45 -26.34 15.02
CA LEU A 182 1.08 -25.04 15.58
C LEU A 182 2.30 -24.33 16.16
N TRP A 183 2.49 -23.06 15.82
CA TRP A 183 3.49 -22.21 16.45
C TRP A 183 2.83 -21.15 17.30
N SER A 184 3.43 -20.86 18.45
CA SER A 184 3.14 -19.66 19.22
C SER A 184 3.70 -18.42 18.52
N ALA A 185 3.22 -17.23 18.89
CA ALA A 185 3.77 -15.98 18.39
C ALA A 185 5.24 -15.77 18.81
N GLU A 186 5.65 -16.29 19.97
CA GLU A 186 7.05 -16.25 20.42
C GLU A 186 7.96 -17.09 19.52
N THR A 187 7.49 -18.27 19.08
CA THR A 187 8.24 -19.09 18.11
C THR A 187 8.40 -18.35 16.80
N LEU A 188 7.31 -17.82 16.23
CA LEU A 188 7.36 -17.03 14.99
C LEU A 188 8.35 -15.86 15.10
N ALA A 189 8.36 -15.14 16.23
CA ALA A 189 9.21 -13.98 16.43
C ALA A 189 10.72 -14.26 16.37
N LYS A 190 11.15 -15.51 16.62
CA LYS A 190 12.56 -15.91 16.47
C LYS A 190 13.03 -15.89 15.02
N HIS A 191 12.09 -15.92 14.06
CA HIS A 191 12.33 -15.93 12.62
C HIS A 191 12.36 -14.51 12.00
N ASP A 192 12.83 -13.52 12.75
CA ASP A 192 12.95 -12.10 12.35
C ASP A 192 14.15 -11.81 11.42
N GLY A 193 14.98 -12.83 11.16
CA GLY A 193 16.16 -12.75 10.31
C GLY A 193 17.45 -12.34 11.03
N THR A 194 17.44 -12.23 12.36
CA THR A 194 18.66 -11.94 13.16
C THR A 194 19.63 -13.12 13.24
N ASN A 195 19.13 -14.36 13.15
CA ASN A 195 19.95 -15.57 13.13
C ASN A 195 19.43 -16.56 12.09
N LEU A 196 19.85 -16.38 10.83
CA LEU A 196 19.37 -17.18 9.69
C LEU A 196 19.80 -18.65 9.75
N GLU A 197 20.93 -18.96 10.37
CA GLU A 197 21.42 -20.34 10.51
C GLU A 197 20.48 -21.18 11.38
N LYS A 198 19.94 -20.57 12.44
CA LYS A 198 19.05 -21.23 13.38
C LYS A 198 17.57 -21.04 13.06
N TYR A 199 17.21 -19.84 12.58
CA TYR A 199 15.83 -19.42 12.35
C TYR A 199 15.70 -18.83 10.94
N PRO A 200 15.38 -19.66 9.92
CA PRO A 200 15.07 -19.15 8.58
C PRO A 200 13.93 -18.14 8.62
N ILE A 201 13.83 -17.22 7.65
CA ILE A 201 12.83 -16.15 7.71
C ILE A 201 11.43 -16.72 7.53
N HIS A 202 10.51 -16.31 8.42
CA HIS A 202 9.09 -16.60 8.32
C HIS A 202 8.26 -15.34 8.51
N SER A 203 7.05 -15.35 7.98
CA SER A 203 5.98 -14.41 8.32
C SER A 203 4.67 -15.17 8.42
N SER A 204 3.64 -14.53 8.95
CA SER A 204 2.30 -15.09 9.00
C SER A 204 1.27 -14.15 8.39
N VAL A 205 0.41 -14.70 7.54
CA VAL A 205 -0.76 -14.03 6.97
C VAL A 205 -1.99 -14.86 7.29
N MET A 206 -3.01 -14.24 7.86
CA MET A 206 -4.14 -14.93 8.47
C MET A 206 -3.63 -15.95 9.51
N GLU A 207 -4.04 -17.21 9.39
CA GLU A 207 -3.58 -18.31 10.24
C GLU A 207 -2.26 -18.93 9.78
N TYR A 208 -1.83 -18.72 8.53
CA TYR A 208 -0.74 -19.48 7.93
C TYR A 208 0.61 -18.86 8.26
N ILE A 209 1.58 -19.69 8.61
CA ILE A 209 2.98 -19.31 8.72
C ILE A 209 3.68 -19.80 7.47
N VAL A 210 4.33 -18.88 6.77
CA VAL A 210 5.06 -19.17 5.54
C VAL A 210 6.56 -18.97 5.76
N LYS A 211 7.34 -19.96 5.32
CA LYS A 211 8.78 -19.85 5.14
C LYS A 211 9.05 -19.15 3.83
N VAL A 212 9.89 -18.13 3.84
CA VAL A 212 10.24 -17.36 2.63
C VAL A 212 11.74 -17.40 2.42
N ASP A 213 12.16 -17.45 1.16
CA ASP A 213 13.56 -17.33 0.79
C ASP A 213 14.08 -15.92 1.15
N PRO A 214 15.24 -15.80 1.84
CA PRO A 214 15.86 -14.50 2.11
C PRO A 214 16.07 -13.63 0.87
N ASP A 215 16.35 -14.22 -0.29
CA ASP A 215 16.62 -13.49 -1.54
C ASP A 215 15.32 -12.95 -2.19
N MET A 216 14.17 -13.51 -1.83
CA MET A 216 12.85 -13.08 -2.30
C MET A 216 12.18 -12.08 -1.35
N TRP A 217 12.87 -11.68 -0.27
CA TRP A 217 12.29 -10.89 0.80
C TRP A 217 12.31 -9.39 0.51
N ILE A 218 11.17 -8.73 0.71
CA ILE A 218 10.97 -7.33 0.28
C ILE A 218 10.74 -6.39 1.46
N PHE A 219 10.11 -6.85 2.54
CA PHE A 219 9.71 -5.98 3.65
C PHE A 219 10.30 -6.43 4.99
N PRO A 220 11.38 -5.80 5.49
CA PRO A 220 11.98 -6.17 6.78
C PRO A 220 10.97 -6.22 7.93
N SER A 221 9.94 -5.36 7.91
CA SER A 221 8.89 -5.33 8.92
C SER A 221 8.02 -6.58 8.97
N TRP A 222 8.04 -7.46 7.98
CA TRP A 222 7.22 -8.69 7.98
C TRP A 222 7.91 -9.85 8.71
N LYS A 223 9.23 -9.75 8.97
CA LYS A 223 10.01 -10.90 9.46
C LYS A 223 9.59 -11.23 10.89
N GLY A 224 9.35 -12.51 11.16
CA GLY A 224 8.90 -13.03 12.45
C GLY A 224 7.58 -12.42 12.93
N HIS A 225 6.70 -12.00 12.03
CA HIS A 225 5.50 -11.23 12.37
C HIS A 225 4.23 -11.80 11.75
N ASN A 226 3.09 -11.65 12.43
CA ASN A 226 1.79 -11.82 11.78
C ASN A 226 1.33 -10.49 11.20
N ILE A 227 1.28 -10.41 9.87
CA ILE A 227 0.99 -9.17 9.15
C ILE A 227 -0.49 -8.99 8.83
N THR A 228 -1.40 -9.81 9.38
CA THR A 228 -2.85 -9.70 9.10
C THR A 228 -3.38 -8.34 9.54
N ARG A 229 -3.12 -7.93 10.79
CA ARG A 229 -3.51 -6.61 11.30
C ARG A 229 -2.86 -5.50 10.48
N ARG A 230 -1.56 -5.63 10.19
CA ARG A 230 -0.79 -4.70 9.37
C ARG A 230 -1.44 -4.47 8.00
N ASN A 231 -1.81 -5.55 7.32
CA ASN A 231 -2.43 -5.51 5.99
C ASN A 231 -3.82 -4.89 6.05
N LEU A 232 -4.62 -5.17 7.09
CA LEU A 232 -5.92 -4.52 7.29
C LEU A 232 -5.79 -3.03 7.62
N LEU A 233 -4.78 -2.63 8.38
CA LEU A 233 -4.48 -1.21 8.61
C LEU A 233 -4.13 -0.52 7.30
N GLN A 234 -3.28 -1.14 6.48
CA GLN A 234 -2.93 -0.64 5.16
C GLN A 234 -4.16 -0.53 4.25
N PHE A 235 -5.02 -1.57 4.25
CA PHE A 235 -6.26 -1.62 3.48
C PHE A 235 -7.17 -0.43 3.81
N ASN A 236 -7.43 -0.25 5.10
CA ASN A 236 -8.30 0.80 5.61
C ASN A 236 -7.66 2.19 5.64
N GLY A 237 -6.47 2.36 5.06
CA GLY A 237 -5.79 3.63 5.04
C GLY A 237 -5.47 4.16 6.45
N LYS A 238 -5.11 3.29 7.38
CA LYS A 238 -4.60 3.68 8.70
C LYS A 238 -3.07 3.68 8.68
N SER A 239 -2.45 4.54 9.50
CA SER A 239 -0.99 4.59 9.63
C SER A 239 -0.48 3.24 10.16
N ILE A 240 0.42 2.60 9.41
CA ILE A 240 0.99 1.32 9.82
C ILE A 240 2.00 1.53 10.94
N ASP A 241 2.87 2.53 10.83
CA ASP A 241 3.95 2.78 11.80
C ASP A 241 3.44 3.06 13.21
N LYS A 242 2.23 3.62 13.33
CA LYS A 242 1.58 3.89 14.64
C LYS A 242 0.76 2.72 15.19
N ASN A 243 0.34 1.78 14.35
CA ASN A 243 -0.70 0.80 14.70
C ASN A 243 -0.30 -0.67 14.46
N ASP A 244 0.87 -0.94 13.88
CA ASP A 244 1.38 -2.30 13.71
C ASP A 244 2.02 -2.80 15.02
N ILE A 245 1.27 -3.64 15.75
CA ILE A 245 1.63 -4.09 17.10
C ILE A 245 2.33 -5.46 17.03
N ARG A 246 3.54 -5.56 17.57
CA ARG A 246 4.32 -6.82 17.63
C ARG A 246 3.86 -7.74 18.76
N PHE A 247 4.25 -9.01 18.71
CA PHE A 247 3.79 -10.02 19.69
C PHE A 247 4.12 -9.70 21.16
N ASN A 248 5.24 -9.02 21.40
CA ASN A 248 5.72 -8.63 22.73
C ASN A 248 5.19 -7.26 23.18
N GLU A 249 4.34 -6.61 22.37
CA GLU A 249 3.78 -5.30 22.65
C GLU A 249 2.35 -5.42 23.21
N ARG A 250 2.00 -4.43 24.05
CA ARG A 250 0.66 -4.34 24.63
C ARG A 250 -0.38 -4.15 23.51
N GLY A 251 -1.43 -4.98 23.51
CA GLY A 251 -2.51 -4.90 22.52
C GLY A 251 -2.31 -5.76 21.28
N TYR A 252 -1.29 -6.63 21.26
CA TYR A 252 -1.08 -7.61 20.18
C TYR A 252 -2.34 -8.46 19.93
N ARG A 253 -2.95 -8.95 21.01
CA ARG A 253 -4.23 -9.67 21.01
C ARG A 253 -5.39 -8.77 21.45
N PRO A 254 -6.61 -9.03 20.95
CA PRO A 254 -6.96 -10.10 19.99
C PRO A 254 -6.51 -9.76 18.57
N LEU A 255 -6.05 -10.76 17.82
CA LEU A 255 -5.80 -10.67 16.38
C LEU A 255 -7.11 -10.48 15.61
N PRO A 256 -7.08 -9.89 14.39
CA PRO A 256 -8.30 -9.63 13.62
C PRO A 256 -9.12 -10.90 13.37
N LYS A 257 -10.44 -10.82 13.57
CA LYS A 257 -11.39 -11.87 13.20
C LYS A 257 -11.70 -11.80 11.71
N LEU A 258 -11.46 -12.89 10.97
CA LEU A 258 -11.77 -12.95 9.54
C LEU A 258 -13.28 -12.86 9.26
N SER A 259 -14.12 -13.31 10.20
CA SER A 259 -15.58 -13.19 10.10
C SER A 259 -16.07 -11.73 10.08
N LYS A 260 -15.30 -10.81 10.67
CA LYS A 260 -15.62 -9.38 10.72
C LYS A 260 -15.03 -8.58 9.56
N CYS A 261 -14.18 -9.20 8.75
CA CYS A 261 -13.60 -8.56 7.57
C CYS A 261 -14.64 -8.49 6.45
N SER A 262 -14.66 -7.37 5.72
CA SER A 262 -15.39 -7.26 4.45
C SER A 262 -14.82 -8.23 3.41
N ASP A 263 -15.56 -8.46 2.33
CA ASP A 263 -15.07 -9.33 1.25
C ASP A 263 -13.84 -8.73 0.55
N GLU A 264 -13.77 -7.40 0.44
CA GLU A 264 -12.60 -6.70 -0.11
C GLU A 264 -11.38 -6.81 0.81
N GLU A 265 -11.57 -6.76 2.13
CA GLU A 265 -10.50 -6.98 3.11
C GLU A 265 -9.96 -8.42 3.03
N LYS A 266 -10.85 -9.41 2.95
CA LYS A 266 -10.48 -10.82 2.78
C LYS A 266 -9.75 -11.04 1.46
N GLU A 267 -10.20 -10.43 0.38
CA GLU A 267 -9.55 -10.49 -0.92
C GLU A 267 -8.13 -9.89 -0.85
N TYR A 268 -7.96 -8.73 -0.22
CA TYR A 268 -6.64 -8.12 -0.03
C TYR A 268 -5.71 -8.99 0.84
N LEU A 269 -6.23 -9.64 1.89
CA LEU A 269 -5.46 -10.60 2.68
C LEU A 269 -5.06 -11.83 1.86
N MET A 270 -5.94 -12.34 1.00
CA MET A 270 -5.61 -13.44 0.09
C MET A 270 -4.57 -13.03 -0.95
N GLN A 271 -4.65 -11.83 -1.52
CA GLN A 271 -3.64 -11.28 -2.43
C GLN A 271 -2.25 -11.16 -1.79
N ASN A 272 -2.18 -10.84 -0.49
CA ASN A 272 -0.93 -10.89 0.27
C ASN A 272 -0.38 -12.31 0.41
N MET A 273 -1.26 -13.30 0.61
CA MET A 273 -0.86 -14.72 0.64
C MET A 273 -0.38 -15.20 -0.73
N GLU A 274 -1.09 -14.84 -1.80
CA GLU A 274 -0.72 -15.13 -3.19
C GLU A 274 0.66 -14.59 -3.51
N ARG A 275 0.94 -13.34 -3.15
CA ARG A 275 2.27 -12.76 -3.31
C ARG A 275 3.36 -13.62 -2.69
N LEU A 276 3.19 -14.02 -1.43
CA LEU A 276 4.21 -14.81 -0.74
C LEU A 276 4.40 -16.16 -1.42
N LEU A 277 3.31 -16.90 -1.65
CA LEU A 277 3.39 -18.26 -2.20
C LEU A 277 3.91 -18.29 -3.64
N HIS A 278 3.45 -17.38 -4.50
CA HIS A 278 3.92 -17.29 -5.89
C HIS A 278 5.34 -16.74 -6.03
N GLN A 279 5.90 -16.18 -4.95
CA GLN A 279 7.33 -15.87 -4.83
C GLN A 279 8.16 -17.02 -4.24
N GLY A 280 7.58 -18.22 -4.13
CA GLY A 280 8.26 -19.42 -3.66
C GLY A 280 8.15 -19.68 -2.16
N ALA A 281 7.37 -18.88 -1.42
CA ALA A 281 7.12 -19.18 -0.01
C ALA A 281 6.33 -20.48 0.14
N THR A 282 6.55 -21.18 1.26
CA THR A 282 5.87 -22.44 1.57
C THR A 282 5.20 -22.35 2.94
N ILE A 283 3.96 -22.83 3.05
CA ILE A 283 3.25 -22.92 4.33
C ILE A 283 3.89 -24.01 5.18
N VAL A 284 4.26 -23.72 6.43
CA VAL A 284 4.97 -24.67 7.31
C VAL A 284 4.26 -24.96 8.61
N ALA A 285 3.36 -24.09 9.04
CA ALA A 285 2.63 -24.21 10.30
C ALA A 285 1.40 -23.28 10.28
N ARG A 286 0.56 -23.39 11.31
CA ARG A 286 -0.46 -22.38 11.64
C ARG A 286 -0.10 -21.63 12.92
N LEU A 287 -0.53 -20.38 13.01
CA LEU A 287 -0.30 -19.51 14.16
C LEU A 287 -1.39 -19.75 15.22
N GLU A 288 -1.02 -20.40 16.33
CA GLU A 288 -1.91 -20.75 17.43
C GLU A 288 -2.75 -19.57 17.96
N PRO A 289 -2.18 -18.41 18.35
CA PRO A 289 -2.99 -17.30 18.88
C PRO A 289 -3.99 -16.73 17.87
N PHE A 290 -3.70 -16.84 16.57
CA PHE A 290 -4.65 -16.41 15.54
C PHE A 290 -5.86 -17.32 15.51
N LEU A 291 -5.66 -18.65 15.51
CA LEU A 291 -6.72 -19.65 15.58
C LEU A 291 -7.57 -19.47 16.84
N ASP A 292 -6.93 -19.23 17.98
CA ASP A 292 -7.63 -19.00 19.24
C ASP A 292 -8.48 -17.74 19.21
N ASP A 293 -8.00 -16.64 18.62
CA ASP A 293 -8.78 -15.41 18.47
C ASP A 293 -9.93 -15.54 17.45
N GLN A 294 -9.88 -16.55 16.56
CA GLN A 294 -11.04 -16.90 15.72
C GLN A 294 -12.11 -17.67 16.52
N LYS A 295 -11.76 -18.33 17.64
CA LYS A 295 -12.70 -19.08 18.48
C LYS A 295 -13.40 -18.12 19.45
N GLY A 296 -14.70 -17.93 19.28
CA GLY A 296 -15.54 -17.18 20.21
C GLY A 296 -16.69 -16.46 19.51
N GLU A 297 -17.88 -16.52 20.11
CA GLU A 297 -19.06 -15.85 19.60
C GLU A 297 -18.83 -14.34 19.47
N ASP A 298 -19.38 -13.77 18.40
CA ASP A 298 -19.59 -12.34 18.33
C ASP A 298 -20.73 -12.03 19.28
N THR A 299 -20.42 -11.78 20.56
CA THR A 299 -21.39 -11.17 21.47
C THR A 299 -21.72 -9.80 20.89
N VAL A 300 -22.90 -9.74 20.27
CA VAL A 300 -23.58 -8.54 19.77
C VAL A 300 -23.78 -7.54 20.90
#